data_AF-A0A957NH29-F1
#
_entry.id   AF-A0A957NH29-F1
#
_cell.length_a   1.000
_cell.length_b   1.000
_cell.length_c   1.000
_cell.angle_alpha   90.00
_cell.angle_beta   90.00
_cell.angle_gamma   90.00
#
_symmetry.space_group_name_H-M   'P 1'
#
loop_
_entity.id
_entity.type
_entity.pdbx_description
1 polymer ?
#
loop_
_entity_poly.entity_id
_entity_poly.type
_entity_poly.pdbx_seq_one_letter_code
_entity_poly.pdbx_strand_id
1 'polypeptide(L)'
;MLSIRTTVAVVVLSILTLVRTEDVYAAQHSVSPPLSVLQQTQITPTQQPTTPITNPINITETLQLPVLTDSATVTATQPITDSSPTPQAEDDQAQPPEETPIVDDPQLDQVYSGVLDGTIVANRTPNNITLFAEGKTYRIAPLRSLGIELLRETSVVNLYSCDADTPQTQEGCYWDPYLITQNGFYEVFNAAAEGLPIRLKLEEAGAPPQDKIWLQNRTGQRETIVFNGQTIEIPPSSVQELDVQNSEVATIYRRSCISLDAQTVCEWAPQVVQPGIYYVLDAISQVGGLPNSQLTSVEAEPLVASSDGALLVESTPEIVCQLQVPVVNVRSGPGLEYVIVTKLVNGGEGADTVLVSGRDESGLWLEVNKSVAAGGWITSGSDLVRCDGNLTNLPVAEITDGRLEPTPVPAPVVEAPPAEVAPDGSEGEGQAEADAEAESTAAPAVEPPPGQSLLVVTNAFEQPVRFTLSPDEYDLQPGETIYVVVNPGRVQFSVSSPWRGGISGNAEFLIEGNQTFPLFLYFVPDPNDSGKWEMKYQ
;
A
#
# COMPACT_ATOMS: atom_id res chain seq x y z
N MET A 1 -60.41 -17.43 -31.76
CA MET A 1 -59.73 -18.73 -31.97
C MET A 1 -58.76 -18.94 -30.82
N LEU A 2 -58.90 -20.09 -30.15
CA LEU A 2 -58.17 -20.73 -29.02
C LEU A 2 -56.97 -19.95 -28.42
N SER A 3 -56.80 -19.65 -27.13
CA SER A 3 -57.13 -20.26 -25.83
C SER A 3 -56.69 -21.73 -25.64
N ILE A 4 -55.55 -21.93 -24.96
CA ILE A 4 -55.25 -23.15 -24.17
C ILE A 4 -54.51 -22.75 -22.88
N ARG A 5 -55.10 -23.17 -21.76
CA ARG A 5 -54.54 -23.31 -20.40
C ARG A 5 -54.15 -24.78 -20.17
N THR A 6 -53.05 -25.06 -19.45
CA THR A 6 -52.82 -26.26 -18.60
C THR A 6 -51.59 -25.94 -17.72
N THR A 7 -51.55 -25.88 -16.37
CA THR A 7 -51.99 -26.72 -15.24
C THR A 7 -51.05 -27.92 -14.91
N VAL A 8 -50.24 -27.70 -13.85
CA VAL A 8 -49.85 -28.61 -12.73
C VAL A 8 -48.95 -29.83 -12.96
N ALA A 9 -47.82 -29.87 -12.24
CA ALA A 9 -47.38 -31.05 -11.49
C ALA A 9 -46.51 -30.64 -10.27
N VAL A 10 -47.00 -31.02 -9.08
CA VAL A 10 -46.35 -30.94 -7.77
C VAL A 10 -45.55 -32.22 -7.56
N VAL A 11 -44.30 -32.13 -7.09
CA VAL A 11 -43.61 -33.26 -6.45
C VAL A 11 -42.99 -32.78 -5.15
N VAL A 12 -43.52 -33.33 -4.06
CA VAL A 12 -43.04 -33.28 -2.68
C VAL A 12 -42.04 -34.42 -2.51
N LEU A 13 -40.87 -34.16 -1.93
CA LEU A 13 -40.11 -35.22 -1.27
C LEU A 13 -39.51 -34.71 0.05
N SER A 14 -40.00 -35.32 1.12
CA SER A 14 -39.61 -35.15 2.51
C SER A 14 -38.43 -36.05 2.84
N ILE A 15 -37.44 -35.57 3.61
CA ILE A 15 -36.69 -36.42 4.55
C ILE A 15 -36.63 -35.73 5.90
N LEU A 16 -37.19 -36.42 6.87
CA LEU A 16 -37.25 -36.15 8.30
C LEU A 16 -36.15 -36.99 8.96
N THR A 17 -35.35 -36.42 9.86
CA THR A 17 -34.77 -37.17 10.98
C THR A 17 -34.67 -36.27 12.22
N LEU A 18 -35.64 -36.45 13.12
CA LEU A 18 -35.57 -36.33 14.58
C LEU A 18 -34.46 -37.26 15.13
N VAL A 19 -33.88 -37.21 16.35
CA VAL A 19 -33.98 -36.43 17.60
C VAL A 19 -32.86 -36.97 18.51
N ARG A 20 -32.25 -36.14 19.36
CA ARG A 20 -32.13 -36.40 20.82
C ARG A 20 -31.47 -35.24 21.57
N THR A 21 -32.31 -34.56 22.34
CA THR A 21 -31.97 -33.80 23.54
C THR A 21 -31.75 -34.76 24.72
N GLU A 22 -30.79 -34.44 25.58
CA GLU A 22 -30.82 -34.73 27.02
C GLU A 22 -30.01 -33.65 27.75
N ASP A 23 -30.73 -32.78 28.45
CA ASP A 23 -30.23 -31.99 29.58
C ASP A 23 -29.97 -32.93 30.78
N VAL A 24 -29.08 -32.53 31.69
CA VAL A 24 -29.30 -32.43 33.16
C VAL A 24 -27.99 -32.20 33.94
N TYR A 25 -27.97 -31.08 34.67
CA TYR A 25 -27.35 -30.78 35.99
C TYR A 25 -25.94 -31.27 36.36
N ALA A 26 -25.06 -30.36 36.80
CA ALA A 26 -24.91 -29.97 38.22
C ALA A 26 -23.60 -29.21 38.47
N ALA A 27 -23.69 -28.14 39.26
CA ALA A 27 -22.57 -27.38 39.80
C ALA A 27 -21.83 -28.18 40.90
N GLN A 28 -20.49 -28.13 40.93
CA GLN A 28 -19.70 -28.25 42.16
C GLN A 28 -18.37 -27.46 42.06
N HIS A 29 -18.14 -26.66 43.10
CA HIS A 29 -16.84 -26.09 43.48
C HIS A 29 -15.81 -27.18 43.83
N SER A 30 -14.53 -26.96 43.49
CA SER A 30 -13.36 -27.48 44.22
C SER A 30 -12.07 -26.94 43.55
N VAL A 31 -11.41 -25.93 44.12
CA VAL A 31 -10.19 -26.05 44.95
C VAL A 31 -8.96 -26.55 44.18
N SER A 32 -7.96 -25.67 44.06
CA SER A 32 -6.59 -25.92 43.59
C SER A 32 -5.88 -27.04 44.34
N PRO A 33 -4.92 -27.71 43.67
CA PRO A 33 -3.71 -28.16 44.34
C PRO A 33 -2.43 -27.66 43.64
N PRO A 34 -1.27 -27.73 44.33
CA PRO A 34 -0.08 -26.96 44.00
C PRO A 34 0.87 -27.65 43.02
N LEU A 35 1.80 -26.83 42.52
CA LEU A 35 3.08 -27.12 41.88
C LEU A 35 3.66 -28.53 42.17
N SER A 36 4.06 -29.23 41.10
CA SER A 36 5.19 -30.15 41.14
C SER A 36 5.89 -30.26 39.79
N VAL A 37 7.19 -30.01 39.87
CA VAL A 37 8.28 -30.21 38.93
C VAL A 37 8.32 -31.64 38.38
N LEU A 38 8.47 -31.84 37.07
CA LEU A 38 9.18 -33.00 36.50
C LEU A 38 9.76 -32.73 35.10
N GLN A 39 11.09 -32.82 35.04
CA GLN A 39 11.94 -33.52 34.07
C GLN A 39 11.75 -33.30 32.55
N GLN A 40 12.81 -32.71 31.96
CA GLN A 40 13.17 -32.80 30.55
C GLN A 40 13.19 -34.26 30.08
N THR A 41 12.41 -34.56 29.05
CA THR A 41 12.44 -35.84 28.35
C THR A 41 13.19 -35.65 27.03
N GLN A 42 14.29 -36.37 26.90
CA GLN A 42 15.19 -36.38 25.75
C GLN A 42 14.54 -37.18 24.62
N ILE A 43 14.23 -36.52 23.51
CA ILE A 43 13.68 -37.16 22.30
C ILE A 43 14.78 -37.91 21.54
N THR A 44 14.60 -39.22 21.41
CA THR A 44 15.40 -40.12 20.56
C THR A 44 14.69 -40.28 19.21
N PRO A 45 15.35 -40.02 18.06
CA PRO A 45 14.72 -40.22 16.76
C PRO A 45 14.62 -41.71 16.43
N THR A 46 13.39 -42.16 16.19
CA THR A 46 13.10 -43.54 15.76
C THR A 46 13.25 -43.61 14.24
N GLN A 47 14.18 -44.46 13.77
CA GLN A 47 14.36 -44.77 12.36
C GLN A 47 13.18 -45.58 11.83
N GLN A 48 12.65 -45.17 10.68
CA GLN A 48 11.60 -45.86 9.94
C GLN A 48 12.23 -46.85 8.94
N PRO A 49 11.75 -48.11 8.86
CA PRO A 49 12.32 -49.10 7.96
C PRO A 49 11.87 -48.88 6.50
N THR A 50 12.86 -48.94 5.62
CA THR A 50 12.74 -49.02 4.16
C THR A 50 12.27 -50.41 3.72
N THR A 51 11.31 -50.47 2.80
CA THR A 51 11.07 -51.63 1.93
C THR A 51 11.05 -51.18 0.47
N PRO A 52 11.80 -51.84 -0.43
CA PRO A 52 11.83 -51.52 -1.85
C PRO A 52 10.72 -52.26 -2.59
N ILE A 53 10.00 -51.55 -3.47
CA ILE A 53 9.16 -52.19 -4.50
C ILE A 53 9.71 -51.78 -5.86
N THR A 54 10.22 -52.79 -6.55
CA THR A 54 10.69 -52.78 -7.93
C THR A 54 9.49 -52.98 -8.86
N ASN A 55 9.37 -52.18 -9.92
CA ASN A 55 8.89 -52.60 -11.24
C ASN A 55 9.04 -51.45 -12.26
N PRO A 56 9.87 -51.60 -13.32
CA PRO A 56 9.88 -50.66 -14.43
C PRO A 56 8.80 -51.03 -15.45
N ILE A 57 7.87 -50.10 -15.72
CA ILE A 57 6.99 -50.16 -16.91
C ILE A 57 7.68 -49.36 -18.01
N ASN A 58 8.20 -50.06 -19.01
CA ASN A 58 8.63 -49.47 -20.28
C ASN A 58 7.40 -49.19 -21.14
N ILE A 59 7.13 -47.92 -21.43
CA ILE A 59 6.24 -47.51 -22.52
C ILE A 59 7.12 -46.85 -23.58
N THR A 60 7.35 -47.59 -24.67
CA THR A 60 7.99 -47.07 -25.88
C THR A 60 6.87 -46.57 -26.78
N GLU A 61 6.66 -45.26 -26.82
CA GLU A 61 5.77 -44.62 -27.79
C GLU A 61 6.61 -44.04 -28.93
N THR A 62 6.67 -44.78 -30.03
CA THR A 62 7.27 -44.35 -31.30
C THR A 62 6.30 -43.44 -32.03
N LEU A 63 6.53 -42.13 -31.98
CA LEU A 63 5.86 -41.16 -32.86
C LEU A 63 6.59 -41.14 -34.23
N GLN A 64 5.95 -41.69 -35.26
CA GLN A 64 6.40 -41.57 -36.65
C GLN A 64 5.96 -40.22 -37.22
N LEU A 65 6.93 -39.33 -37.49
CA LEU A 65 6.72 -38.14 -38.31
C LEU A 65 6.78 -38.49 -39.81
N PRO A 66 5.86 -37.97 -40.64
CA PRO A 66 5.95 -38.13 -42.09
C PRO A 66 7.09 -37.30 -42.67
N VAL A 67 8.01 -37.98 -43.38
CA VAL A 67 9.04 -37.39 -44.21
C VAL A 67 8.39 -36.83 -45.48
N LEU A 68 8.38 -35.51 -45.63
CA LEU A 68 8.12 -34.85 -46.91
C LEU A 68 9.46 -34.65 -47.63
N THR A 69 9.65 -35.41 -48.69
CA THR A 69 10.69 -35.20 -49.70
C THR A 69 10.22 -34.14 -50.68
N ASP A 70 10.89 -32.99 -50.74
CA ASP A 70 10.86 -32.15 -51.93
C ASP A 70 12.29 -31.79 -52.35
N SER A 71 12.63 -32.20 -53.57
CA SER A 71 13.91 -31.94 -54.22
C SER A 71 13.79 -30.67 -55.03
N ALA A 72 14.46 -29.60 -54.60
CA ALA A 72 14.70 -28.43 -55.44
C ALA A 72 16.18 -28.36 -55.80
N THR A 73 16.46 -28.56 -57.09
CA THR A 73 17.76 -28.42 -57.72
C THR A 73 18.13 -26.94 -57.81
N VAL A 74 19.22 -26.51 -57.14
CA VAL A 74 19.83 -25.20 -57.38
C VAL A 74 21.23 -25.41 -57.96
N THR A 75 21.35 -25.05 -59.24
CA THR A 75 22.60 -24.93 -59.99
C THR A 75 23.16 -23.52 -59.77
N ALA A 76 24.32 -23.40 -59.14
CA ALA A 76 25.15 -22.22 -59.25
C ALA A 76 26.64 -22.58 -59.08
N THR A 77 27.35 -22.58 -60.21
CA THR A 77 28.80 -22.74 -60.31
C THR A 77 29.44 -21.35 -60.27
N GLN A 78 30.29 -21.05 -59.28
CA GLN A 78 31.33 -20.02 -59.40
C GLN A 78 32.60 -20.39 -58.61
N PRO A 79 33.79 -19.98 -59.09
CA PRO A 79 35.06 -20.50 -58.63
C PRO A 79 35.58 -19.86 -57.33
N ILE A 80 36.15 -20.75 -56.53
CA ILE A 80 36.91 -20.55 -55.29
C ILE A 80 38.14 -19.67 -55.55
N THR A 81 38.28 -18.60 -54.77
CA THR A 81 39.58 -17.91 -54.58
C THR A 81 39.99 -18.12 -53.13
N ASP A 82 41.13 -18.79 -52.97
CA ASP A 82 41.72 -19.25 -51.73
C ASP A 82 42.25 -18.05 -50.92
N SER A 83 41.78 -17.89 -49.69
CA SER A 83 42.28 -16.92 -48.71
C SER A 83 42.03 -17.50 -47.32
N SER A 84 43.02 -18.22 -46.83
CA SER A 84 43.09 -18.77 -45.47
C SER A 84 42.96 -17.66 -44.40
N PRO A 85 41.98 -17.73 -43.49
CA PRO A 85 42.00 -16.98 -42.25
C PRO A 85 42.38 -17.87 -41.07
N THR A 86 43.28 -17.34 -40.26
CA THR A 86 43.70 -17.79 -38.93
C THR A 86 42.50 -18.16 -38.03
N PRO A 87 42.55 -19.26 -37.25
CA PRO A 87 41.50 -19.60 -36.31
C PRO A 87 41.47 -18.59 -35.16
N GLN A 88 40.44 -17.76 -35.13
CA GLN A 88 40.10 -16.89 -34.01
C GLN A 88 39.10 -17.65 -33.14
N ALA A 89 39.46 -17.89 -31.88
CA ALA A 89 38.60 -18.57 -30.93
C ALA A 89 37.32 -17.74 -30.72
N GLU A 90 36.16 -18.36 -30.96
CA GLU A 90 34.85 -17.90 -30.53
C GLU A 90 34.81 -17.94 -29.00
N ASP A 91 34.96 -16.79 -28.38
CA ASP A 91 34.51 -16.55 -27.00
C ASP A 91 33.12 -15.91 -27.12
N ASP A 92 32.13 -16.76 -27.38
CA ASP A 92 30.72 -16.41 -27.39
C ASP A 92 30.23 -16.35 -25.93
N GLN A 93 30.72 -15.35 -25.20
CA GLN A 93 30.08 -14.94 -23.96
C GLN A 93 28.87 -14.10 -24.34
N ALA A 94 27.68 -14.70 -24.18
CA ALA A 94 26.42 -13.99 -24.18
C ALA A 94 26.54 -12.78 -23.25
N GLN A 95 26.66 -11.60 -23.85
CA GLN A 95 26.69 -10.34 -23.14
C GLN A 95 25.34 -10.22 -22.39
N PRO A 96 25.34 -10.00 -21.07
CA PRO A 96 24.11 -9.82 -20.32
C PRO A 96 23.30 -8.68 -20.96
N PRO A 97 21.96 -8.79 -21.02
CA PRO A 97 21.12 -7.78 -21.65
C PRO A 97 21.42 -6.41 -21.02
N GLU A 98 21.82 -5.46 -21.87
CA GLU A 98 22.08 -4.08 -21.47
C GLU A 98 20.75 -3.49 -20.95
N GLU A 99 20.74 -3.06 -19.69
CA GLU A 99 19.57 -2.44 -19.07
C GLU A 99 19.11 -1.27 -19.94
N THR A 100 17.86 -1.34 -20.39
CA THR A 100 17.30 -0.28 -21.23
C THR A 100 17.06 0.94 -20.33
N PRO A 101 17.73 2.08 -20.56
CA PRO A 101 17.56 3.24 -19.69
C PRO A 101 16.11 3.71 -19.73
N ILE A 102 15.57 4.02 -18.56
CA ILE A 102 14.27 4.68 -18.43
C ILE A 102 14.36 6.01 -19.20
N VAL A 103 13.52 6.16 -20.22
CA VAL A 103 13.48 7.39 -21.02
C VAL A 103 12.89 8.50 -20.15
N ASP A 104 13.70 9.53 -19.87
CA ASP A 104 13.26 10.74 -19.20
C ASP A 104 12.49 11.63 -20.18
N ASP A 105 11.16 11.50 -20.19
CA ASP A 105 10.27 12.27 -21.06
C ASP A 105 9.11 12.87 -20.26
N PRO A 106 9.19 14.16 -19.90
CA PRO A 106 8.12 14.85 -19.16
C PRO A 106 6.79 14.91 -19.91
N GLN A 107 6.80 14.90 -21.25
CA GLN A 107 5.57 14.91 -22.03
C GLN A 107 4.87 13.55 -21.95
N LEU A 108 5.66 12.47 -21.98
CA LEU A 108 5.16 11.12 -21.75
C LEU A 108 4.59 10.99 -20.33
N ASP A 109 5.29 11.51 -19.33
CA ASP A 109 4.82 11.46 -17.93
C ASP A 109 3.47 12.14 -17.76
N GLN A 110 3.23 13.25 -18.46
CA GLN A 110 1.93 13.93 -18.44
C GLN A 110 0.79 13.04 -18.97
N VAL A 111 1.05 12.22 -20.00
CA VAL A 111 0.06 11.26 -20.53
C VAL A 111 -0.30 10.20 -19.49
N TYR A 112 0.63 9.87 -18.60
CA TYR A 112 0.46 8.85 -17.55
C TYR A 112 0.28 9.44 -16.14
N SER A 113 -0.09 10.71 -16.04
CA SER A 113 -0.18 11.43 -14.76
C SER A 113 -1.41 11.08 -13.88
N GLY A 114 -2.21 10.11 -14.31
CA GLY A 114 -3.34 9.59 -13.54
C GLY A 114 -2.90 8.53 -12.54
N VAL A 115 -3.60 8.45 -11.40
CA VAL A 115 -3.47 7.30 -10.49
C VAL A 115 -3.85 6.03 -11.25
N LEU A 116 -3.06 4.98 -11.11
CA LEU A 116 -3.34 3.69 -11.75
C LEU A 116 -4.35 2.90 -10.93
N ASP A 117 -5.55 2.70 -11.48
CA ASP A 117 -6.63 1.95 -10.87
C ASP A 117 -7.27 0.91 -11.82
N GLY A 118 -8.17 0.10 -11.27
CA GLY A 118 -8.90 -0.93 -12.03
C GLY A 118 -8.00 -2.07 -12.51
N THR A 119 -8.26 -2.56 -13.73
CA THR A 119 -7.50 -3.69 -14.30
C THR A 119 -6.22 -3.17 -14.92
N ILE A 120 -5.07 -3.55 -14.38
CA ILE A 120 -3.79 -2.98 -14.80
C ILE A 120 -3.17 -3.84 -15.89
N VAL A 121 -2.72 -3.21 -16.97
CA VAL A 121 -1.88 -3.83 -18.00
C VAL A 121 -0.56 -3.08 -18.08
N ALA A 122 0.55 -3.74 -17.73
CA ALA A 122 1.89 -3.18 -17.82
C ALA A 122 2.62 -3.65 -19.09
N ASN A 123 3.18 -2.70 -19.84
CA ASN A 123 4.03 -3.00 -20.98
C ASN A 123 5.49 -3.15 -20.53
N ARG A 124 6.00 -4.37 -20.45
CA ARG A 124 7.39 -4.67 -20.08
C ARG A 124 8.36 -4.63 -21.26
N THR A 125 7.91 -4.18 -22.43
CA THR A 125 8.71 -4.19 -23.65
C THR A 125 9.24 -2.80 -23.98
N PRO A 126 10.33 -2.70 -24.77
CA PRO A 126 10.84 -1.41 -25.27
C PRO A 126 10.00 -0.82 -26.42
N ASN A 127 8.90 -1.50 -26.80
CA ASN A 127 8.08 -1.17 -27.96
C ASN A 127 6.74 -0.58 -27.51
N ASN A 128 6.09 0.21 -28.36
CA ASN A 128 4.69 0.58 -28.12
C ASN A 128 3.82 -0.66 -28.30
N ILE A 129 2.80 -0.84 -27.47
CA ILE A 129 1.81 -1.91 -27.64
C ILE A 129 0.42 -1.35 -27.88
N THR A 130 -0.41 -2.11 -28.60
CA THR A 130 -1.82 -1.78 -28.82
C THR A 130 -2.69 -2.94 -28.34
N LEU A 131 -3.73 -2.62 -27.58
CA LEU A 131 -4.74 -3.58 -27.16
C LEU A 131 -6.15 -3.05 -27.41
N PHE A 132 -7.11 -3.96 -27.56
CA PHE A 132 -8.52 -3.65 -27.73
C PHE A 132 -9.35 -4.37 -26.67
N ALA A 133 -10.05 -3.60 -25.85
CA ALA A 133 -10.90 -4.08 -24.75
C ALA A 133 -12.24 -3.35 -24.81
N GLU A 134 -13.34 -4.09 -24.75
CA GLU A 134 -14.69 -3.53 -24.56
C GLU A 134 -15.09 -2.39 -25.53
N GLY A 135 -14.66 -2.49 -26.79
CA GLY A 135 -14.99 -1.47 -27.79
C GLY A 135 -14.05 -0.26 -27.81
N LYS A 136 -13.02 -0.25 -26.96
CA LYS A 136 -11.99 0.80 -26.89
C LYS A 136 -10.62 0.23 -27.28
N THR A 137 -9.87 1.02 -28.04
CA THR A 137 -8.47 0.74 -28.37
C THR A 137 -7.57 1.54 -27.44
N TYR A 138 -6.60 0.88 -26.85
CA TYR A 138 -5.61 1.47 -25.96
C TYR A 138 -4.24 1.29 -26.56
N ARG A 139 -3.39 2.30 -26.40
CA ARG A 139 -1.98 2.26 -26.80
C ARG A 139 -1.15 2.56 -25.56
N ILE A 140 -0.24 1.65 -25.23
CA ILE A 140 0.60 1.76 -24.04
C ILE A 140 2.05 1.93 -24.51
N ALA A 141 2.71 2.95 -23.97
CA ALA A 141 4.09 3.29 -24.29
C ALA A 141 5.06 2.25 -23.73
N PRO A 142 6.31 2.20 -24.20
CA PRO A 142 7.35 1.34 -23.63
C PRO A 142 7.48 1.56 -22.11
N LEU A 143 7.59 0.47 -21.35
CA LEU A 143 7.85 0.52 -19.90
C LEU A 143 6.85 1.41 -19.13
N ARG A 144 5.59 1.40 -19.57
CA ARG A 144 4.46 2.08 -18.92
C ARG A 144 3.30 1.10 -18.72
N SER A 145 2.43 1.44 -17.80
CA SER A 145 1.23 0.67 -17.46
C SER A 145 0.00 1.53 -17.66
N LEU A 146 -1.15 0.89 -17.79
CA LEU A 146 -2.43 1.57 -17.92
C LEU A 146 -3.50 0.85 -17.11
N GLY A 147 -4.32 1.63 -16.40
CA GLY A 147 -5.57 1.16 -15.80
C GLY A 147 -6.69 1.06 -16.82
N ILE A 148 -7.34 -0.08 -16.88
CA ILE A 148 -8.47 -0.36 -17.76
C ILE A 148 -9.70 -0.64 -16.89
N GLU A 149 -10.68 0.25 -17.01
CA GLU A 149 -12.01 0.02 -16.43
C GLU A 149 -12.76 -1.02 -17.28
N LEU A 150 -13.04 -2.18 -16.69
CA LEU A 150 -13.86 -3.22 -17.29
C LEU A 150 -15.30 -3.11 -16.79
N LEU A 151 -16.25 -3.15 -17.71
CA LEU A 151 -17.69 -3.13 -17.42
C LEU A 151 -18.21 -4.48 -16.90
N ARG A 152 -17.38 -5.52 -16.94
CA ARG A 152 -17.70 -6.89 -16.56
C ARG A 152 -16.59 -7.47 -15.71
N GLU A 153 -16.97 -8.37 -14.82
CA GLU A 153 -16.03 -9.13 -13.97
C GLU A 153 -14.98 -9.89 -14.79
N THR A 154 -15.34 -10.34 -15.99
CA THR A 154 -14.41 -10.96 -16.93
C THR A 154 -14.64 -10.40 -18.32
N SER A 155 -13.56 -10.05 -19.02
CA SER A 155 -13.60 -9.48 -20.37
C SER A 155 -12.51 -10.05 -21.26
N VAL A 156 -12.67 -9.91 -22.57
CA VAL A 156 -11.67 -10.33 -23.55
C VAL A 156 -10.88 -9.10 -23.99
N VAL A 157 -9.56 -9.15 -23.81
CA VAL A 157 -8.62 -8.19 -24.38
C VAL A 157 -7.95 -8.81 -25.59
N ASN A 158 -7.93 -8.08 -26.70
CA ASN A 158 -7.19 -8.48 -27.88
C ASN A 158 -5.88 -7.70 -27.89
N LEU A 159 -4.75 -8.38 -27.73
CA LEU A 159 -3.42 -7.78 -27.84
C LEU A 159 -2.95 -7.88 -29.29
N TYR A 160 -2.47 -6.78 -29.87
CA TYR A 160 -1.78 -6.84 -31.15
C TYR A 160 -0.38 -7.43 -30.95
N SER A 161 -0.05 -8.51 -31.66
CA SER A 161 1.14 -9.33 -31.42
C SER A 161 2.47 -8.69 -31.84
N CYS A 162 2.45 -7.44 -32.32
CA CYS A 162 3.60 -6.68 -32.81
C CYS A 162 3.63 -5.28 -32.19
N ASP A 163 4.73 -4.54 -32.42
CA ASP A 163 4.80 -3.11 -32.07
C ASP A 163 3.61 -2.35 -32.67
N ALA A 164 3.01 -1.45 -31.90
CA ALA A 164 1.86 -0.62 -32.26
C ALA A 164 2.03 0.16 -33.58
N ASP A 165 3.26 0.53 -33.93
CA ASP A 165 3.60 1.26 -35.14
C ASP A 165 3.82 0.34 -36.36
N THR A 166 3.83 -0.99 -36.15
CA THR A 166 3.89 -1.97 -37.23
C THR A 166 2.54 -2.09 -37.94
N PRO A 167 2.45 -1.89 -39.27
CA PRO A 167 1.19 -1.99 -40.00
C PRO A 167 0.52 -3.35 -39.83
N GLN A 168 -0.81 -3.39 -39.65
CA GLN A 168 -1.58 -4.63 -39.51
C GLN A 168 -1.51 -5.55 -40.74
N THR A 169 -1.08 -5.03 -41.89
CA THR A 169 -0.84 -5.83 -43.11
C THR A 169 0.49 -6.55 -43.11
N GLN A 170 1.35 -6.31 -42.11
CA GLN A 170 2.64 -6.97 -41.98
C GLN A 170 2.43 -8.46 -41.72
N GLU A 171 3.08 -9.29 -42.54
CA GLU A 171 3.05 -10.74 -42.36
C GLU A 171 3.58 -11.12 -40.98
N GLY A 172 2.83 -11.97 -40.27
CA GLY A 172 3.15 -12.44 -38.92
C GLY A 172 2.59 -11.57 -37.78
N CYS A 173 1.97 -10.42 -38.07
CA CYS A 173 1.27 -9.61 -37.06
C CYS A 173 -0.24 -9.91 -37.06
N TYR A 174 -0.81 -10.10 -35.88
CA TYR A 174 -2.21 -10.47 -35.69
C TYR A 174 -2.72 -10.02 -34.33
N TRP A 175 -4.02 -10.15 -34.11
CA TRP A 175 -4.65 -9.88 -32.81
C TRP A 175 -4.86 -11.19 -32.08
N ASP A 176 -4.39 -11.27 -30.84
CA ASP A 176 -4.45 -12.45 -29.99
C ASP A 176 -5.36 -12.19 -28.78
N PRO A 177 -6.44 -12.98 -28.59
CA PRO A 177 -7.40 -12.76 -27.51
C PRO A 177 -6.94 -13.39 -26.19
N TYR A 178 -7.02 -12.61 -25.11
CA TYR A 178 -6.76 -13.00 -23.74
C TYR A 178 -7.98 -12.75 -22.88
N LEU A 179 -8.24 -13.67 -21.95
CA LEU A 179 -9.28 -13.49 -20.94
C LEU A 179 -8.66 -12.80 -19.73
N ILE A 180 -9.24 -11.67 -19.32
CA ILE A 180 -8.80 -10.92 -18.15
C ILE A 180 -9.98 -10.66 -17.20
N THR A 181 -9.68 -10.46 -15.93
CA THR A 181 -10.67 -10.17 -14.89
C THR A 181 -10.59 -8.73 -14.43
N GLN A 182 -11.72 -8.21 -13.95
CA GLN A 182 -11.79 -6.90 -13.32
C GLN A 182 -10.82 -6.84 -12.14
N ASN A 183 -10.06 -5.74 -12.04
CA ASN A 183 -9.01 -5.51 -11.04
C ASN A 183 -7.85 -6.52 -11.11
N GLY A 184 -7.76 -7.31 -12.18
CA GLY A 184 -6.60 -8.16 -12.42
C GLY A 184 -5.35 -7.35 -12.78
N PHE A 185 -4.19 -7.98 -12.65
CA PHE A 185 -2.92 -7.38 -13.04
C PHE A 185 -2.22 -8.25 -14.08
N TYR A 186 -1.91 -7.65 -15.23
CA TYR A 186 -1.33 -8.33 -16.38
C TYR A 186 -0.11 -7.60 -16.92
N GLU A 187 0.80 -8.36 -17.52
CA GLU A 187 2.03 -7.87 -18.10
C GLU A 187 2.19 -8.35 -19.55
N VAL A 188 2.70 -7.46 -20.40
CA VAL A 188 3.05 -7.77 -21.79
C VAL A 188 4.55 -7.92 -21.93
N PHE A 189 4.98 -9.08 -22.40
CA PHE A 189 6.40 -9.43 -22.58
C PHE A 189 6.75 -9.68 -24.04
N ASN A 190 8.05 -9.62 -24.34
CA ASN A 190 8.58 -10.01 -25.63
C ASN A 190 8.83 -11.52 -25.69
N ALA A 191 7.83 -12.26 -26.16
CA ALA A 191 7.88 -13.72 -26.28
C ALA A 191 8.91 -14.21 -27.32
N ALA A 192 9.39 -13.35 -28.23
CA ALA A 192 10.45 -13.74 -29.17
C ALA A 192 11.77 -13.98 -28.47
N ALA A 193 12.02 -13.33 -27.33
CA ALA A 193 13.20 -13.59 -26.50
C ALA A 193 13.20 -15.02 -25.91
N GLU A 194 12.03 -15.64 -25.81
CA GLU A 194 11.84 -17.03 -25.34
C GLU A 194 11.87 -18.05 -26.49
N GLY A 195 12.18 -17.61 -27.72
CA GLY A 195 12.20 -18.48 -28.90
C GLY A 195 10.81 -18.86 -29.41
N LEU A 196 9.75 -18.21 -28.93
CA LEU A 196 8.40 -18.41 -29.43
C LEU A 196 8.20 -17.70 -30.79
N PRO A 197 7.32 -18.23 -31.67
CA PRO A 197 7.03 -17.61 -32.96
C PRO A 197 6.21 -16.32 -32.83
N ILE A 198 5.79 -15.95 -31.62
CA ILE A 198 4.97 -14.78 -31.31
C ILE A 198 5.87 -13.70 -30.71
N ARG A 199 5.67 -12.43 -31.07
CA ARG A 199 6.57 -11.35 -30.60
C ARG A 199 6.12 -10.76 -29.28
N LEU A 200 4.82 -10.58 -29.09
CA LEU A 200 4.24 -10.08 -27.85
C LEU A 200 3.23 -11.09 -27.31
N LYS A 201 3.20 -11.23 -25.99
CA LYS A 201 2.27 -12.08 -25.24
C LYS A 201 1.79 -11.32 -24.00
N LEU A 202 0.53 -11.49 -23.64
CA LEU A 202 -0.03 -11.03 -22.36
C LEU A 202 -0.11 -12.20 -21.39
N GLU A 203 0.24 -11.97 -20.14
CA GLU A 203 0.02 -12.93 -19.06
C GLU A 203 -0.31 -12.22 -17.75
N GLU A 204 -0.86 -12.97 -16.79
CA GLU A 204 -1.08 -12.47 -15.44
C GLU A 204 0.28 -12.17 -14.79
N ALA A 205 0.37 -11.04 -14.08
CA ALA A 205 1.61 -10.57 -13.52
C ALA A 205 2.18 -11.58 -12.51
N GLY A 206 3.44 -11.96 -12.72
CA GLY A 206 4.15 -12.89 -11.88
C GLY A 206 4.89 -12.20 -10.73
N ALA A 207 5.41 -13.02 -9.82
CA ALA A 207 6.37 -12.53 -8.85
C ALA A 207 7.74 -12.31 -9.53
N PRO A 208 8.51 -11.29 -9.11
CA PRO A 208 9.87 -11.13 -9.57
C PRO A 208 10.76 -12.31 -9.15
N PRO A 209 11.94 -12.46 -9.79
CA PRO A 209 13.01 -13.30 -9.30
C PRO A 209 13.39 -13.01 -7.83
N GLN A 210 13.91 -14.02 -7.13
CA GLN A 210 14.29 -13.96 -5.71
C GLN A 210 15.48 -13.02 -5.40
N ASP A 211 16.15 -12.53 -6.42
CA ASP A 211 17.23 -11.54 -6.36
C ASP A 211 16.78 -10.14 -6.81
N LYS A 212 15.48 -9.95 -7.08
CA LYS A 212 14.91 -8.70 -7.56
C LYS A 212 13.72 -8.23 -6.74
N ILE A 213 13.50 -6.93 -6.75
CA ILE A 213 12.27 -6.28 -6.32
C ILE A 213 11.73 -5.51 -7.52
N TRP A 214 10.42 -5.58 -7.77
CA TRP A 214 9.76 -4.75 -8.78
C TRP A 214 8.89 -3.71 -8.09
N LEU A 215 9.04 -2.42 -8.44
CA LEU A 215 8.25 -1.31 -7.90
C LEU A 215 7.43 -0.67 -9.01
N GLN A 216 6.10 -0.82 -8.98
CA GLN A 216 5.21 -0.13 -9.91
C GLN A 216 4.76 1.20 -9.34
N ASN A 217 5.04 2.30 -10.04
CA ASN A 217 4.57 3.61 -9.62
C ASN A 217 3.10 3.84 -10.01
N ARG A 218 2.20 3.86 -9.02
CA ARG A 218 0.75 4.10 -9.22
C ARG A 218 0.30 5.49 -8.80
N THR A 219 1.19 6.35 -8.30
CA THR A 219 0.82 7.66 -7.73
C THR A 219 0.34 8.68 -8.77
N GLY A 220 0.56 8.42 -10.06
CA GLY A 220 0.31 9.37 -11.14
C GLY A 220 1.29 10.53 -11.17
N GLN A 221 2.32 10.53 -10.33
CA GLN A 221 3.41 11.50 -10.36
C GLN A 221 4.74 10.77 -10.50
N ARG A 222 5.79 11.50 -10.86
CA ARG A 222 7.14 10.96 -10.80
C ARG A 222 7.55 10.84 -9.35
N GLU A 223 7.91 9.63 -8.95
CA GLU A 223 8.39 9.37 -7.60
C GLU A 223 9.90 9.27 -7.55
N THR A 224 10.44 9.52 -6.37
CA THR A 224 11.86 9.37 -6.10
C THR A 224 12.02 8.52 -4.87
N ILE A 225 12.90 7.52 -4.95
CA ILE A 225 13.29 6.68 -3.82
C ILE A 225 14.81 6.72 -3.66
N VAL A 226 15.31 6.33 -2.49
CA VAL A 226 16.73 6.00 -2.30
C VAL A 226 16.85 4.51 -2.05
N PHE A 227 17.71 3.84 -2.80
CA PHE A 227 17.99 2.41 -2.66
C PHE A 227 19.49 2.17 -2.82
N ASN A 228 20.11 1.44 -1.88
CA ASN A 228 21.56 1.20 -1.85
C ASN A 228 22.40 2.49 -2.03
N GLY A 229 21.99 3.59 -1.37
CA GLY A 229 22.66 4.89 -1.44
C GLY A 229 22.46 5.65 -2.76
N GLN A 230 21.70 5.11 -3.71
CA GLN A 230 21.40 5.74 -5.00
C GLN A 230 19.99 6.31 -5.01
N THR A 231 19.86 7.54 -5.49
CA THR A 231 18.55 8.16 -5.77
C THR A 231 18.04 7.64 -7.11
N ILE A 232 16.86 7.04 -7.11
CA ILE A 232 16.21 6.48 -8.30
C ILE A 232 14.91 7.23 -8.53
N GLU A 233 14.74 7.78 -9.74
CA GLU A 233 13.48 8.36 -10.19
C GLU A 233 12.65 7.31 -10.92
N ILE A 234 11.37 7.22 -10.55
CA ILE A 234 10.44 6.25 -11.10
C ILE A 234 9.31 7.05 -11.78
N PRO A 235 9.27 7.11 -13.12
CA PRO A 235 8.20 7.81 -13.83
C PRO A 235 6.81 7.26 -13.48
N PRO A 236 5.76 8.07 -13.64
CA PRO A 236 4.40 7.61 -13.38
C PRO A 236 4.05 6.43 -14.28
N SER A 237 3.29 5.49 -13.73
CA SER A 237 2.85 4.26 -14.41
C SER A 237 3.98 3.33 -14.87
N SER A 238 5.23 3.58 -14.51
CA SER A 238 6.36 2.70 -14.85
C SER A 238 6.61 1.63 -13.79
N VAL A 239 7.43 0.65 -14.13
CA VAL A 239 7.93 -0.35 -13.18
C VAL A 239 9.44 -0.26 -13.13
N GLN A 240 9.97 -0.07 -11.93
CA GLN A 240 11.40 -0.10 -11.65
C GLN A 240 11.80 -1.49 -11.14
N GLU A 241 12.83 -2.07 -11.75
CA GLU A 241 13.48 -3.28 -11.22
C GLU A 241 14.66 -2.88 -10.33
N LEU A 242 14.76 -3.48 -9.15
CA LEU A 242 15.84 -3.26 -8.20
C LEU A 242 16.54 -4.58 -7.91
N ASP A 243 17.85 -4.63 -8.12
CA ASP A 243 18.66 -5.80 -7.77
C ASP A 243 18.99 -5.82 -6.28
N VAL A 244 18.74 -6.96 -5.64
CA VAL A 244 19.05 -7.17 -4.22
C VAL A 244 20.16 -8.21 -4.09
N GLN A 245 21.27 -7.79 -3.48
CA GLN A 245 22.39 -8.68 -3.22
C GLN A 245 22.02 -9.66 -2.09
N ASN A 246 22.34 -10.95 -2.29
CA ASN A 246 22.22 -12.02 -1.29
C ASN A 246 20.80 -12.41 -0.83
N SER A 247 19.74 -11.97 -1.52
CA SER A 247 18.34 -12.29 -1.17
C SER A 247 17.97 -11.97 0.29
N GLU A 248 18.69 -11.04 0.94
CA GLU A 248 18.34 -10.54 2.26
C GLU A 248 17.27 -9.45 2.15
N VAL A 249 16.61 -9.14 3.27
CA VAL A 249 15.68 -8.00 3.35
C VAL A 249 16.39 -6.72 2.91
N ALA A 250 15.75 -5.97 2.02
CA ALA A 250 16.27 -4.71 1.53
C ALA A 250 15.54 -3.53 2.19
N THR A 251 16.14 -2.34 2.15
CA THR A 251 15.50 -1.12 2.63
C THR A 251 15.48 -0.10 1.50
N ILE A 252 14.29 0.34 1.11
CA ILE A 252 14.10 1.53 0.29
C ILE A 252 13.85 2.72 1.22
N TYR A 253 14.26 3.91 0.83
CA TYR A 253 13.81 5.14 1.49
C TYR A 253 12.83 5.85 0.57
N ARG A 254 11.63 6.06 1.07
CA ARG A 254 10.51 6.71 0.40
C ARG A 254 10.39 8.15 0.86
N ARG A 255 9.81 9.00 0.03
CA ARG A 255 9.57 10.40 0.38
C ARG A 255 8.34 10.48 1.28
N SER A 256 8.48 11.13 2.43
CA SER A 256 7.39 11.53 3.31
C SER A 256 7.44 13.04 3.47
N CYS A 257 6.32 13.73 3.29
CA CYS A 257 6.26 15.18 3.27
C CYS A 257 5.16 15.67 4.20
N ILE A 258 5.46 16.65 5.04
CA ILE A 258 4.46 17.44 5.74
C ILE A 258 4.29 18.77 5.02
N SER A 259 3.06 19.12 4.70
CA SER A 259 2.68 20.46 4.29
C SER A 259 1.95 21.17 5.41
N LEU A 260 2.24 22.45 5.61
CA LEU A 260 1.52 23.36 6.47
C LEU A 260 1.38 24.69 5.72
N ASP A 261 0.14 25.08 5.45
CA ASP A 261 -0.17 26.22 4.58
C ASP A 261 0.55 26.14 3.22
N ALA A 262 1.50 27.04 2.95
CA ALA A 262 2.27 27.08 1.69
C ALA A 262 3.67 26.48 1.80
N GLN A 263 4.04 25.94 2.96
CA GLN A 263 5.34 25.34 3.21
C GLN A 263 5.23 23.82 3.16
N THR A 264 6.17 23.17 2.49
CA THR A 264 6.29 21.71 2.44
C THR A 264 7.71 21.33 2.81
N VAL A 265 7.84 20.40 3.76
CA VAL A 265 9.11 19.81 4.18
C VAL A 265 9.01 18.31 3.95
N CYS A 266 10.02 17.73 3.32
CA CYS A 266 10.07 16.31 3.03
C CYS A 266 11.30 15.65 3.65
N GLU A 267 11.15 14.39 3.98
CA GLU A 267 12.18 13.51 4.52
C GLU A 267 12.19 12.15 3.82
N TRP A 268 13.20 11.36 4.15
CA TRP A 268 13.43 10.02 3.62
C TRP A 268 13.12 8.97 4.70
N ALA A 269 11.95 8.37 4.58
CA ALA A 269 11.43 7.34 5.47
C ALA A 269 11.88 5.95 5.02
N PRO A 270 12.62 5.14 5.81
CA PRO A 270 12.93 3.77 5.42
C PRO A 270 11.69 2.88 5.44
N GLN A 271 11.63 2.01 4.45
CA GLN A 271 10.69 0.91 4.39
C GLN A 271 11.45 -0.39 4.08
N VAL A 272 11.21 -1.40 4.90
CA VAL A 272 11.75 -2.74 4.65
C VAL A 272 10.94 -3.42 3.56
N VAL A 273 11.63 -3.94 2.56
CA VAL A 273 11.05 -4.66 1.42
C VAL A 273 11.77 -5.99 1.23
N GLN A 274 11.08 -6.99 0.69
CA GLN A 274 11.60 -8.34 0.51
C GLN A 274 11.83 -8.63 -0.97
N PRO A 275 12.96 -9.26 -1.34
CA PRO A 275 13.18 -9.78 -2.68
C PRO A 275 12.10 -10.80 -3.09
N GLY A 276 11.87 -10.95 -4.39
CA GLY A 276 10.83 -11.82 -4.92
C GLY A 276 9.41 -11.28 -4.73
N ILE A 277 9.26 -10.01 -4.35
CA ILE A 277 7.96 -9.33 -4.23
C ILE A 277 7.85 -8.18 -5.22
N TYR A 278 6.70 -8.12 -5.88
CA TYR A 278 6.22 -7.00 -6.67
C TYR A 278 5.49 -6.06 -5.75
N TYR A 279 5.97 -4.83 -5.59
CA TYR A 279 5.30 -3.77 -4.84
C TYR A 279 4.68 -2.72 -5.75
N VAL A 280 3.65 -2.06 -5.24
CA VAL A 280 3.08 -0.84 -5.81
C VAL A 280 3.45 0.34 -4.94
N LEU A 281 3.86 1.46 -5.55
CA LEU A 281 4.01 2.73 -4.87
C LEU A 281 2.68 3.45 -4.90
N ASP A 282 2.07 3.62 -3.73
CA ASP A 282 0.82 4.33 -3.56
C ASP A 282 1.00 5.59 -2.72
N ALA A 283 0.29 6.66 -3.08
CA ALA A 283 0.38 7.93 -2.39
C ALA A 283 -0.64 7.97 -1.26
N ILE A 284 -0.15 8.03 -0.03
CA ILE A 284 -0.97 8.16 1.16
C ILE A 284 -1.00 9.61 1.58
N SER A 285 -2.20 10.14 1.80
CA SER A 285 -2.38 11.51 2.26
C SER A 285 -3.30 11.56 3.48
N GLN A 286 -2.79 12.10 4.58
CA GLN A 286 -3.46 12.18 5.87
C GLN A 286 -3.51 13.63 6.34
N VAL A 287 -4.54 13.98 7.11
CA VAL A 287 -4.60 15.29 7.76
C VAL A 287 -3.59 15.30 8.89
N GLY A 288 -2.72 16.32 8.94
CA GLY A 288 -1.72 16.44 10.00
C GLY A 288 -2.31 16.95 11.31
N GLY A 289 -1.48 17.01 12.35
CA GLY A 289 -1.91 17.40 13.71
C GLY A 289 -2.37 18.85 13.86
N LEU A 290 -2.01 19.73 12.91
CA LEU A 290 -2.38 21.15 12.86
C LEU A 290 -3.51 21.44 11.86
N PRO A 291 -4.31 22.51 12.08
CA PRO A 291 -5.20 23.04 11.05
C PRO A 291 -4.43 23.32 9.75
N ASN A 292 -5.00 22.93 8.61
CA ASN A 292 -4.40 23.06 7.27
C ASN A 292 -3.05 22.35 7.09
N SER A 293 -2.71 21.39 7.96
CA SER A 293 -1.56 20.52 7.74
C SER A 293 -1.97 19.21 7.07
N GLN A 294 -1.08 18.68 6.23
CA GLN A 294 -1.28 17.42 5.53
C GLN A 294 0.04 16.65 5.48
N LEU A 295 -0.01 15.39 5.90
CA LEU A 295 1.10 14.45 5.75
C LEU A 295 0.86 13.67 4.46
N THR A 296 1.79 13.73 3.52
CA THR A 296 1.76 12.97 2.26
C THR A 296 2.99 12.09 2.18
N SER A 297 2.81 10.78 2.14
CA SER A 297 3.88 9.79 2.00
C SER A 297 3.62 8.89 0.80
N VAL A 298 4.66 8.19 0.34
CA VAL A 298 4.53 7.18 -0.72
C VAL A 298 4.93 5.84 -0.15
N GLU A 299 4.01 4.88 -0.09
CA GLU A 299 4.29 3.57 0.49
C GLU A 299 4.39 2.49 -0.57
N ALA A 300 5.32 1.53 -0.37
CA ALA A 300 5.44 0.35 -1.21
C ALA A 300 4.58 -0.79 -0.64
N GLU A 301 3.42 -1.05 -1.22
CA GLU A 301 2.53 -2.14 -0.78
C GLU A 301 2.81 -3.42 -1.59
N PRO A 302 2.93 -4.60 -0.95
CA PRO A 302 3.13 -5.85 -1.67
C PRO A 302 1.90 -6.19 -2.51
N LEU A 303 2.12 -6.62 -3.76
CA LEU A 303 1.07 -6.98 -4.71
C LEU A 303 1.18 -8.46 -5.16
N VAL A 304 2.39 -8.94 -5.44
CA VAL A 304 2.64 -10.33 -5.90
C VAL A 304 3.91 -10.88 -5.25
N ALA A 305 3.90 -12.12 -4.74
CA ALA A 305 5.09 -12.74 -4.14
C ALA A 305 5.36 -14.14 -4.66
N SER A 306 6.63 -14.58 -4.62
CA SER A 306 7.06 -15.82 -5.30
C SER A 306 6.65 -17.14 -4.64
N SER A 307 5.95 -17.16 -3.50
CA SER A 307 5.46 -18.42 -2.92
C SER A 307 4.29 -18.97 -3.76
N ASP A 308 4.59 -19.95 -4.61
CA ASP A 308 3.66 -20.75 -5.42
C ASP A 308 2.71 -19.97 -6.36
N GLY A 309 3.05 -18.74 -6.73
CA GLY A 309 2.27 -17.94 -7.69
C GLY A 309 0.89 -17.52 -7.18
N ALA A 310 0.64 -17.66 -5.88
CA ALA A 310 -0.48 -16.99 -5.26
C ALA A 310 -0.14 -15.49 -5.24
N LEU A 311 -0.90 -14.69 -5.98
CA LEU A 311 -0.92 -13.26 -5.76
C LEU A 311 -1.12 -13.05 -4.25
N LEU A 312 -0.15 -12.43 -3.58
CA LEU A 312 -0.43 -11.74 -2.33
C LEU A 312 -1.14 -10.43 -2.69
N VAL A 313 -2.26 -10.50 -3.42
CA VAL A 313 -3.33 -9.57 -3.10
C VAL A 313 -3.80 -10.06 -1.74
N GLU A 314 -3.07 -9.68 -0.69
CA GLU A 314 -3.71 -9.56 0.60
C GLU A 314 -4.68 -8.39 0.40
N SER A 315 -5.82 -8.68 -0.25
CA SER A 315 -6.96 -7.79 -0.17
C SER A 315 -7.25 -7.80 1.32
N THR A 316 -6.77 -6.78 2.02
CA THR A 316 -7.11 -6.56 3.41
C THR A 316 -8.59 -6.83 3.49
N PRO A 317 -9.05 -7.85 4.24
CA PRO A 317 -10.39 -8.37 4.06
C PRO A 317 -11.37 -7.21 4.23
N GLU A 318 -12.07 -6.87 3.16
CA GLU A 318 -12.98 -5.72 3.18
C GLU A 318 -14.39 -6.19 3.50
N ILE A 319 -15.09 -5.39 4.30
CA ILE A 319 -16.50 -5.64 4.60
C ILE A 319 -17.30 -4.43 4.12
N VAL A 320 -18.40 -4.70 3.42
CA VAL A 320 -19.34 -3.67 3.01
C VAL A 320 -20.26 -3.36 4.19
N CYS A 321 -20.31 -2.11 4.61
CA CYS A 321 -21.20 -1.61 5.66
C CYS A 321 -22.23 -0.63 5.11
N GLN A 322 -23.50 -0.90 5.33
CA GLN A 322 -24.60 -0.02 4.94
C GLN A 322 -24.90 1.02 6.04
N LEU A 323 -24.96 2.30 5.68
CA LEU A 323 -25.35 3.36 6.62
C LEU A 323 -26.82 3.21 7.02
N GLN A 324 -27.11 3.21 8.32
CA GLN A 324 -28.47 3.17 8.87
C GLN A 324 -29.03 4.56 9.18
N VAL A 325 -28.17 5.58 9.16
CA VAL A 325 -28.52 6.99 9.40
C VAL A 325 -28.19 7.86 8.20
N PRO A 326 -28.81 9.05 8.07
CA PRO A 326 -28.54 9.96 6.97
C PRO A 326 -27.08 10.41 6.86
N VAL A 327 -26.38 10.53 7.99
CA VAL A 327 -24.99 11.00 8.03
C VAL A 327 -24.20 10.27 9.12
N VAL A 328 -22.98 9.79 8.79
CA VAL A 328 -21.99 9.27 9.73
C VAL A 328 -20.71 10.10 9.62
N ASN A 329 -20.13 10.49 10.75
CA ASN A 329 -18.85 11.19 10.77
C ASN A 329 -17.70 10.20 10.58
N VAL A 330 -16.78 10.51 9.67
CA VAL A 330 -15.48 9.84 9.54
C VAL A 330 -14.45 10.65 10.31
N ARG A 331 -13.67 10.01 11.17
CA ARG A 331 -12.71 10.64 12.07
C ARG A 331 -11.28 10.23 11.75
N SER A 332 -10.29 10.98 12.24
CA SER A 332 -8.87 10.65 12.06
C SER A 332 -8.40 9.43 12.85
N GLY A 333 -9.16 9.00 13.87
CA GLY A 333 -8.81 7.87 14.73
C GLY A 333 -10.03 7.22 15.41
N PRO A 334 -9.83 6.07 16.08
CA PRO A 334 -10.90 5.27 16.67
C PRO A 334 -11.37 5.85 18.02
N GLY A 335 -12.15 6.94 17.99
CA GLY A 335 -12.67 7.59 19.19
C GLY A 335 -13.49 8.84 18.89
N LEU A 336 -14.26 9.33 19.88
CA LEU A 336 -15.06 10.55 19.73
C LEU A 336 -14.22 11.84 19.91
N GLU A 337 -13.05 11.71 20.51
CA GLU A 337 -12.02 12.72 20.73
C GLU A 337 -11.24 13.09 19.46
N TYR A 338 -11.24 12.20 18.47
CA TYR A 338 -10.57 12.41 17.19
C TYR A 338 -11.32 13.39 16.29
N VAL A 339 -10.59 14.18 15.51
CA VAL A 339 -11.20 15.20 14.66
C VAL A 339 -12.02 14.55 13.54
N ILE A 340 -13.13 15.19 13.15
CA ILE A 340 -13.94 14.75 12.02
C ILE A 340 -13.24 15.18 10.74
N VAL A 341 -12.82 14.21 9.92
CA VAL A 341 -12.11 14.46 8.65
C VAL A 341 -13.08 14.57 7.47
N THR A 342 -14.18 13.81 7.49
CA THR A 342 -15.24 13.90 6.47
C THR A 342 -16.57 13.35 7.01
N LYS A 343 -17.62 13.37 6.18
CA LYS A 343 -18.95 12.83 6.50
C LYS A 343 -19.43 11.93 5.36
N LEU A 344 -19.90 10.74 5.72
CA LEU A 344 -20.60 9.84 4.82
C LEU A 344 -22.08 10.17 4.85
N VAL A 345 -22.71 10.37 3.69
CA VAL A 345 -24.12 10.74 3.56
C VAL A 345 -24.88 9.64 2.83
N ASN A 346 -25.95 9.14 3.44
CA ASN A 346 -26.87 8.16 2.85
C ASN A 346 -27.82 8.88 1.87
N GLY A 347 -27.98 8.36 0.64
CA GLY A 347 -28.82 8.94 -0.40
C GLY A 347 -28.20 10.06 -1.26
N GLY A 348 -26.88 10.28 -1.16
CA GLY A 348 -26.13 11.17 -2.07
C GLY A 348 -25.74 10.48 -3.38
N GLU A 349 -25.01 11.18 -4.26
CA GLU A 349 -24.41 10.61 -5.48
C GLU A 349 -23.26 9.60 -5.21
N GLY A 350 -23.03 9.24 -3.93
CA GLY A 350 -22.10 8.22 -3.46
C GLY A 350 -22.83 7.21 -2.58
N ALA A 351 -22.50 5.93 -2.72
CA ALA A 351 -23.28 4.79 -2.26
C ALA A 351 -23.72 4.84 -0.78
N ASP A 352 -24.90 4.27 -0.50
CA ASP A 352 -25.44 4.00 0.86
C ASP A 352 -24.57 3.01 1.68
N THR A 353 -23.41 2.65 1.14
CA THR A 353 -22.50 1.63 1.63
C THR A 353 -21.07 2.15 1.65
N VAL A 354 -20.35 1.83 2.71
CA VAL A 354 -18.92 2.13 2.90
C VAL A 354 -18.16 0.81 3.00
N LEU A 355 -17.03 0.72 2.32
CA LEU A 355 -16.07 -0.38 2.50
C LEU A 355 -15.23 -0.09 3.74
N VAL A 356 -15.10 -1.08 4.63
CA VAL A 356 -14.19 -1.02 5.78
C VAL A 356 -13.11 -2.09 5.65
N SER A 357 -11.87 -1.74 5.92
CA SER A 357 -10.68 -2.58 5.74
C SER A 357 -10.05 -3.03 7.05
N GLY A 358 -10.40 -2.41 8.17
CA GLY A 358 -9.78 -2.67 9.46
C GLY A 358 -10.71 -2.39 10.64
N ARG A 359 -10.27 -2.73 11.84
CA ARG A 359 -10.93 -2.40 13.09
C ARG A 359 -9.93 -2.00 14.16
N ASP A 360 -10.41 -1.36 15.22
CA ASP A 360 -9.59 -1.14 16.41
C ASP A 360 -9.55 -2.41 17.27
N GLU A 361 -8.69 -2.41 18.30
CA GLU A 361 -8.56 -3.55 19.22
C GLU A 361 -9.92 -3.94 19.84
N SER A 362 -10.73 -2.95 20.18
CA SER A 362 -12.05 -3.15 20.82
C SER A 362 -13.14 -3.59 19.83
N GLY A 363 -12.96 -3.34 18.53
CA GLY A 363 -13.97 -3.56 17.50
C GLY A 363 -15.13 -2.56 17.53
N LEU A 364 -15.01 -1.47 18.30
CA LEU A 364 -16.00 -0.39 18.37
C LEU A 364 -15.83 0.62 17.23
N TRP A 365 -14.70 0.59 16.55
CA TRP A 365 -14.35 1.45 15.42
C TRP A 365 -13.88 0.62 14.24
N LEU A 366 -14.25 1.07 13.05
CA LEU A 366 -13.92 0.45 11.77
C LEU A 366 -13.13 1.45 10.95
N GLU A 367 -12.00 1.02 10.41
CA GLU A 367 -11.22 1.79 9.46
C GLU A 367 -11.93 1.73 8.10
N VAL A 368 -12.23 2.89 7.52
CA VAL A 368 -12.83 2.96 6.17
C VAL A 368 -11.76 2.79 5.11
N ASN A 369 -12.16 2.24 3.96
CA ASN A 369 -11.26 2.11 2.81
C ASN A 369 -10.64 3.47 2.45
N LYS A 370 -9.37 3.45 2.04
CA LYS A 370 -8.56 4.65 1.73
C LYS A 370 -9.21 5.58 0.70
N SER A 371 -10.02 5.05 -0.23
CA SER A 371 -10.78 5.82 -1.23
C SER A 371 -11.86 6.73 -0.62
N VAL A 372 -12.35 6.40 0.58
CA VAL A 372 -13.32 7.22 1.32
C VAL A 372 -12.59 8.30 2.11
N ALA A 373 -11.63 7.88 2.92
CA ALA A 373 -10.71 8.75 3.66
C ALA A 373 -9.54 7.90 4.14
N ALA A 374 -8.32 8.18 3.66
CA ALA A 374 -7.12 7.51 4.13
C ALA A 374 -6.92 7.73 5.64
N GLY A 375 -6.80 6.62 6.40
CA GLY A 375 -6.75 6.63 7.86
C GLY A 375 -8.06 7.05 8.53
N GLY A 376 -9.19 7.00 7.82
CA GLY A 376 -10.49 7.37 8.34
C GLY A 376 -11.13 6.27 9.19
N TRP A 377 -11.83 6.67 10.25
CA TRP A 377 -12.50 5.76 11.19
C TRP A 377 -13.97 6.12 11.36
N ILE A 378 -14.82 5.11 11.40
CA ILE A 378 -16.26 5.21 11.73
C ILE A 378 -16.58 4.30 12.91
N THR A 379 -17.66 4.58 13.62
CA THR A 379 -18.14 3.70 14.69
C THR A 379 -18.79 2.44 14.12
N SER A 380 -18.58 1.29 14.76
CA SER A 380 -19.18 -0.01 14.41
C SER A 380 -20.61 -0.20 14.96
N GLY A 381 -21.18 0.82 15.61
CA GLY A 381 -22.49 0.75 16.24
C GLY A 381 -23.59 0.35 15.26
N SER A 382 -24.32 -0.73 15.56
CA SER A 382 -25.34 -1.32 14.67
C SER A 382 -26.50 -0.38 14.34
N ASP A 383 -26.74 0.63 15.19
CA ASP A 383 -27.76 1.66 14.99
C ASP A 383 -27.33 2.70 13.95
N LEU A 384 -26.04 2.75 13.61
CA LEU A 384 -25.43 3.73 12.70
C LEU A 384 -24.97 3.07 11.40
N VAL A 385 -24.40 1.88 11.49
CA VAL A 385 -23.89 1.11 10.34
C VAL A 385 -24.23 -0.37 10.47
N ARG A 386 -24.52 -1.03 9.35
CA ARG A 386 -24.81 -2.46 9.28
C ARG A 386 -23.86 -3.13 8.29
N CYS A 387 -22.95 -3.94 8.80
CA CYS A 387 -21.93 -4.60 8.00
C CYS A 387 -22.36 -6.01 7.55
N ASP A 388 -22.10 -6.33 6.28
CA ASP A 388 -22.32 -7.66 5.71
C ASP A 388 -21.04 -8.49 5.82
N GLY A 389 -20.82 -9.07 7.00
CA GLY A 389 -19.62 -9.87 7.27
C GLY A 389 -19.34 -10.01 8.76
N ASN A 390 -18.39 -10.89 9.09
CA ASN A 390 -17.88 -11.00 10.45
C ASN A 390 -16.76 -9.97 10.67
N LEU A 391 -17.06 -8.90 11.41
CA LEU A 391 -16.09 -7.84 11.72
C LEU A 391 -14.82 -8.36 12.41
N THR A 392 -14.85 -9.51 13.09
CA THR A 392 -13.64 -10.09 13.70
C THR A 392 -12.63 -10.60 12.66
N ASN A 393 -13.04 -10.75 11.40
CA ASN A 393 -12.14 -11.11 10.30
C ASN A 393 -11.37 -9.90 9.78
N LEU A 394 -11.77 -8.68 10.12
CA LEU A 394 -10.98 -7.48 9.84
C LEU A 394 -9.72 -7.50 10.71
N PRO A 395 -8.54 -7.16 10.15
CA PRO A 395 -7.34 -6.98 10.93
C PRO A 395 -7.50 -5.82 11.91
N VAL A 396 -6.72 -5.86 13.00
CA VAL A 396 -6.57 -4.70 13.88
C VAL A 396 -5.65 -3.72 13.16
N ALA A 397 -6.19 -2.57 12.76
CA ALA A 397 -5.43 -1.54 12.06
C ALA A 397 -4.69 -0.65 13.07
N GLU A 398 -3.44 -0.30 12.77
CA GLU A 398 -2.67 0.64 13.58
C GLU A 398 -3.22 2.07 13.41
N ILE A 399 -3.23 2.83 14.50
CA ILE A 399 -3.69 4.22 14.47
C ILE A 399 -2.57 5.07 13.86
N THR A 400 -2.76 5.48 12.61
CA THR A 400 -1.73 6.21 11.84
C THR A 400 -1.76 7.73 12.04
N ASP A 401 -2.67 8.29 12.84
CA ASP A 401 -2.91 9.74 12.89
C ASP A 401 -1.94 10.54 13.81
N GLY A 402 -0.86 9.90 14.27
CA GLY A 402 0.21 10.55 15.01
C GLY A 402 -0.15 11.01 16.44
N ARG A 403 -1.36 10.74 16.94
CA ARG A 403 -1.73 10.99 18.34
C ARG A 403 -1.65 9.71 19.16
N LEU A 404 -1.05 9.79 20.36
CA LEU A 404 -0.97 8.66 21.29
C LEU A 404 -2.37 8.06 21.54
N GLU A 405 -2.43 6.74 21.73
CA GLU A 405 -3.54 6.07 22.39
C GLU A 405 -3.99 6.90 23.60
N PRO A 406 -5.30 7.06 23.85
CA PRO A 406 -5.78 7.80 25.00
C PRO A 406 -5.08 7.29 26.26
N THR A 407 -4.36 8.19 26.94
CA THR A 407 -3.65 7.85 28.18
C THR A 407 -4.65 7.17 29.10
N PRO A 408 -4.39 5.95 29.60
CA PRO A 408 -5.34 5.22 30.41
C PRO A 408 -5.78 6.13 31.55
N VAL A 409 -7.10 6.33 31.66
CA VAL A 409 -7.68 7.12 32.74
C VAL A 409 -7.07 6.61 34.04
N PRO A 410 -6.32 7.43 34.79
CA PRO A 410 -5.67 6.96 36.01
C PRO A 410 -6.75 6.37 36.92
N ALA A 411 -6.49 5.16 37.44
CA ALA A 411 -7.40 4.49 38.37
C ALA A 411 -7.86 5.50 39.44
N PRO A 412 -9.17 5.52 39.77
CA PRO A 412 -9.73 6.56 40.63
C PRO A 412 -8.90 6.67 41.91
N VAL A 413 -8.25 7.82 42.08
CA VAL A 413 -7.56 8.17 43.31
C VAL A 413 -8.64 8.16 44.40
N VAL A 414 -8.48 7.28 45.38
CA VAL A 414 -9.37 7.23 46.55
C VAL A 414 -9.31 8.59 47.23
N GLU A 415 -10.37 9.36 47.03
CA GLU A 415 -10.53 10.71 47.54
C GLU A 415 -10.59 10.65 49.08
N ALA A 416 -9.72 11.42 49.74
CA ALA A 416 -9.81 11.62 51.18
C ALA A 416 -11.09 12.43 51.51
N PRO A 417 -11.72 12.22 52.67
CA PRO A 417 -13.05 12.78 52.95
C PRO A 417 -13.07 14.31 52.89
N PRO A 418 -14.07 14.94 52.25
CA PRO A 418 -14.15 16.39 52.13
C PRO A 418 -14.56 17.09 53.43
N ALA A 419 -13.98 18.27 53.65
CA ALA A 419 -14.49 19.24 54.62
C ALA A 419 -15.72 19.97 54.06
N GLU A 420 -16.73 20.06 54.92
CA GLU A 420 -18.06 20.62 54.73
C GLU A 420 -18.05 22.14 54.54
N VAL A 421 -18.61 22.64 53.42
CA VAL A 421 -19.09 24.03 53.30
C VAL A 421 -20.42 24.05 52.52
N ALA A 422 -21.37 24.80 53.08
CA ALA A 422 -22.78 24.93 52.74
C ALA A 422 -23.05 25.86 51.52
N PRO A 423 -24.31 25.94 51.02
CA PRO A 423 -24.65 26.16 49.61
C PRO A 423 -25.05 27.61 49.27
N ASP A 424 -25.01 27.95 47.99
CA ASP A 424 -25.96 28.90 47.39
C ASP A 424 -26.19 28.56 45.90
N GLY A 425 -27.42 28.74 45.44
CA GLY A 425 -27.93 28.20 44.19
C GLY A 425 -27.95 29.16 43.01
N SER A 426 -28.30 28.63 41.83
CA SER A 426 -29.20 29.27 40.86
C SER A 426 -29.48 28.32 39.70
N GLU A 427 -30.78 28.08 39.46
CA GLU A 427 -31.34 27.51 38.24
C GLU A 427 -31.11 28.42 37.02
N GLY A 428 -31.15 27.84 35.83
CA GLY A 428 -31.18 28.54 34.55
C GLY A 428 -31.20 27.58 33.36
N GLU A 429 -32.39 27.10 33.01
CA GLU A 429 -32.69 26.44 31.74
C GLU A 429 -32.49 27.40 30.56
N GLY A 430 -32.06 26.87 29.40
CA GLY A 430 -31.96 27.66 28.17
C GLY A 430 -31.42 26.86 26.99
N GLN A 431 -32.29 26.06 26.38
CA GLN A 431 -32.08 25.37 25.11
C GLN A 431 -32.25 26.34 23.93
N ALA A 432 -31.30 26.35 23.00
CA ALA A 432 -31.46 26.94 21.67
C ALA A 432 -30.66 26.13 20.65
N GLU A 433 -31.37 25.42 19.79
CA GLU A 433 -30.89 24.93 18.50
C GLU A 433 -30.55 26.12 17.59
N ALA A 434 -29.37 26.10 16.98
CA ALA A 434 -29.04 26.95 15.85
C ALA A 434 -28.27 26.11 14.83
N ASP A 435 -28.88 25.95 13.66
CA ASP A 435 -28.21 25.54 12.41
C ASP A 435 -27.01 26.46 12.17
N ALA A 436 -25.81 25.88 12.12
CA ALA A 436 -24.60 26.55 11.69
C ALA A 436 -24.05 25.83 10.44
N GLU A 437 -24.11 26.54 9.32
CA GLU A 437 -23.21 26.32 8.19
C GLU A 437 -21.78 26.20 8.71
N ALA A 438 -21.09 25.12 8.30
CA ALA A 438 -19.70 24.87 8.66
C ALA A 438 -18.79 25.86 7.94
N GLU A 439 -18.70 27.07 8.47
CA GLU A 439 -17.59 27.98 8.22
C GLU A 439 -16.38 27.41 8.97
N SER A 440 -15.34 27.04 8.22
CA SER A 440 -14.06 26.57 8.79
C SER A 440 -13.47 27.69 9.63
N THR A 441 -13.74 27.68 10.93
CA THR A 441 -13.12 28.59 11.88
C THR A 441 -11.66 28.20 12.00
N ALA A 442 -10.80 28.91 11.25
CA ALA A 442 -9.36 28.89 11.48
C ALA A 442 -9.11 29.08 12.98
N ALA A 443 -8.31 28.21 13.58
CA ALA A 443 -7.93 28.34 14.98
C ALA A 443 -7.37 29.76 15.22
N PRO A 444 -7.70 30.42 16.35
CA PRO A 444 -7.23 31.76 16.62
C PRO A 444 -5.69 31.76 16.61
N ALA A 445 -5.12 32.60 15.74
CA ALA A 445 -3.68 32.81 15.70
C ALA A 445 -3.22 33.28 17.09
N VAL A 446 -2.40 32.48 17.76
CA VAL A 446 -1.82 32.83 19.06
C VAL A 446 -0.81 33.94 18.81
N GLU A 447 -1.14 35.18 19.15
CA GLU A 447 -0.20 36.31 19.08
C GLU A 447 0.83 36.22 20.23
N PRO A 448 2.13 36.43 19.97
CA PRO A 448 3.13 36.46 21.03
C PRO A 448 2.87 37.61 22.02
N PRO A 449 3.14 37.42 23.32
CA PRO A 449 3.11 38.53 24.28
C PRO A 449 4.05 39.67 23.87
N PRO A 450 3.70 40.95 24.16
CA PRO A 450 4.54 42.08 23.80
C PRO A 450 5.97 41.97 24.31
N GLY A 451 6.95 42.07 23.40
CA GLY A 451 8.38 41.97 23.68
C GLY A 451 8.91 40.54 23.76
N GLN A 452 8.06 39.52 23.59
CA GLN A 452 8.42 38.12 23.45
C GLN A 452 8.20 37.66 22.01
N SER A 453 8.66 36.46 21.70
CA SER A 453 8.51 35.84 20.39
C SER A 453 7.87 34.46 20.58
N LEU A 454 7.14 33.98 19.59
CA LEU A 454 6.47 32.68 19.63
C LEU A 454 7.19 31.72 18.68
N LEU A 455 7.68 30.61 19.20
CA LEU A 455 8.21 29.52 18.42
C LEU A 455 7.10 28.49 18.21
N VAL A 456 6.84 28.14 16.96
CA VAL A 456 5.88 27.09 16.57
C VAL A 456 6.70 25.89 16.12
N VAL A 457 6.95 24.94 17.02
CA VAL A 457 7.83 23.80 16.74
C VAL A 457 6.99 22.64 16.26
N THR A 458 7.27 22.16 15.05
CA THR A 458 6.59 21.02 14.44
C THR A 458 7.58 19.88 14.24
N ASN A 459 7.25 18.70 14.73
CA ASN A 459 7.99 17.49 14.39
C ASN A 459 7.61 17.06 12.97
N ALA A 460 8.47 17.36 12.00
CA ALA A 460 8.35 16.92 10.62
C ALA A 460 9.05 15.56 10.37
N PHE A 461 9.52 14.91 11.44
CA PHE A 461 10.12 13.57 11.41
C PHE A 461 9.03 12.51 11.65
N GLU A 462 9.04 11.43 10.87
CA GLU A 462 8.11 10.30 10.96
C GLU A 462 8.29 9.46 12.23
N GLN A 463 9.28 9.77 13.06
CA GLN A 463 9.48 9.15 14.36
C GLN A 463 9.32 10.17 15.48
N PRO A 464 9.04 9.70 16.71
CA PRO A 464 9.06 10.57 17.87
C PRO A 464 10.42 11.28 18.02
N VAL A 465 10.37 12.59 18.29
CA VAL A 465 11.57 13.40 18.58
C VAL A 465 11.43 14.06 19.95
N ARG A 466 12.56 14.18 20.64
CA ARG A 466 12.72 15.04 21.80
C ARG A 466 13.34 16.36 21.37
N PHE A 467 12.57 17.43 21.44
CA PHE A 467 13.03 18.81 21.28
C PHE A 467 13.41 19.39 22.64
N THR A 468 14.64 19.88 22.76
CA THR A 468 15.15 20.47 24.00
C THR A 468 15.49 21.93 23.77
N LEU A 469 14.84 22.79 24.53
CA LEU A 469 15.11 24.21 24.62
C LEU A 469 15.44 24.54 26.07
N SER A 470 16.72 24.43 26.44
CA SER A 470 17.16 24.46 27.83
C SER A 470 16.53 25.60 28.65
N PRO A 471 15.86 25.31 29.78
CA PRO A 471 15.87 24.02 30.49
C PRO A 471 14.75 23.04 30.11
N ASP A 472 13.86 23.40 29.18
CA ASP A 472 12.64 22.66 28.88
C ASP A 472 12.87 21.55 27.84
N GLU A 473 12.18 20.42 28.01
CA GLU A 473 12.19 19.28 27.10
C GLU A 473 10.75 18.94 26.68
N TYR A 474 10.59 18.63 25.40
CA TYR A 474 9.30 18.31 24.80
C TYR A 474 9.46 17.05 23.94
N ASP A 475 8.66 16.02 24.22
CA ASP A 475 8.56 14.83 23.38
C ASP A 475 7.43 15.06 22.38
N LEU A 476 7.76 15.10 21.09
CA LEU A 476 6.86 15.39 19.98
C LEU A 476 6.66 14.14 19.13
N GLN A 477 5.41 13.77 18.87
CA GLN A 477 5.03 12.73 17.92
C GLN A 477 5.14 13.22 16.47
N PRO A 478 5.17 12.32 15.47
CA PRO A 478 5.16 12.73 14.06
C PRO A 478 3.99 13.66 13.73
N GLY A 479 4.29 14.82 13.15
CA GLY A 479 3.31 15.85 12.82
C GLY A 479 2.77 16.65 14.02
N GLU A 480 3.23 16.37 15.25
CA GLU A 480 2.85 17.14 16.44
C GLU A 480 3.50 18.52 16.43
N THR A 481 2.75 19.52 16.91
CA THR A 481 3.21 20.90 17.04
C THR A 481 2.99 21.43 18.44
N ILE A 482 3.99 22.15 18.94
CA ILE A 482 3.93 22.91 20.21
C ILE A 482 4.19 24.39 19.98
N TYR A 483 3.71 25.19 20.92
CA TYR A 483 3.87 26.64 20.96
C TYR A 483 4.73 27.02 22.16
N VAL A 484 5.92 27.57 21.91
CA VAL A 484 6.88 27.92 22.96
C VAL A 484 7.16 29.42 22.92
N VAL A 485 6.89 30.11 24.02
CA VAL A 485 7.18 31.55 24.11
C VAL A 485 8.64 31.73 24.53
N VAL A 486 9.40 32.47 23.72
CA VAL A 486 10.83 32.69 23.92
C VAL A 486 11.16 34.19 23.98
N ASN A 487 12.27 34.53 24.64
CA ASN A 487 12.78 35.89 24.59
C ASN A 487 13.45 36.15 23.23
N PRO A 488 13.39 37.39 22.71
CA PRO A 488 14.09 37.75 21.48
C PRO A 488 15.60 37.55 21.62
N GLY A 489 16.26 37.13 20.54
CA GLY A 489 17.70 36.91 20.50
C GLY A 489 18.09 35.55 19.96
N ARG A 490 19.25 35.06 20.40
CA ARG A 490 19.82 33.79 19.94
C ARG A 490 19.15 32.64 20.69
N VAL A 491 18.47 31.78 19.95
CA VAL A 491 17.83 30.57 20.45
C VAL A 491 18.72 29.38 20.11
N GLN A 492 19.11 28.61 21.12
CA GLN A 492 19.89 27.37 20.95
C GLN A 492 19.02 26.19 21.38
N PHE A 493 18.96 25.17 20.54
CA PHE A 493 18.14 23.99 20.80
C PHE A 493 18.85 22.72 20.34
N SER A 494 18.37 21.59 20.85
CA SER A 494 18.77 20.27 20.38
C SER A 494 17.55 19.43 20.05
N VAL A 495 17.73 18.50 19.11
CA VAL A 495 16.71 17.51 18.75
C VAL A 495 17.35 16.14 18.83
N SER A 496 16.64 15.18 19.40
CA SER A 496 17.06 13.78 19.40
C SER A 496 15.91 12.86 19.09
N SER A 497 16.18 11.68 18.54
CA SER A 497 15.19 10.61 18.37
C SER A 497 15.82 9.29 18.79
N PRO A 498 15.10 8.40 19.49
CA PRO A 498 15.62 7.06 19.83
C PRO A 498 15.84 6.18 18.58
N TRP A 499 15.33 6.59 17.43
CA TRP A 499 15.43 5.86 16.18
C TRP A 499 16.88 5.56 15.76
N ARG A 500 17.09 4.35 15.23
CA ARG A 500 18.39 3.82 14.77
C ARG A 500 19.56 3.99 15.75
N GLY A 501 19.32 3.72 17.03
CA GLY A 501 20.36 3.75 18.06
C GLY A 501 20.65 5.16 18.60
N GLY A 502 19.74 6.11 18.37
CA GLY A 502 19.84 7.46 18.89
C GLY A 502 20.48 8.41 17.88
N ILE A 503 19.65 9.16 17.16
CA ILE A 503 20.10 10.27 16.33
C ILE A 503 19.89 11.58 17.10
N SER A 504 20.79 12.54 16.90
CA SER A 504 20.67 13.85 17.54
C SER A 504 21.41 14.94 16.77
N GLY A 505 21.00 16.19 16.98
CA GLY A 505 21.67 17.36 16.45
C GLY A 505 21.41 18.59 17.30
N ASN A 506 22.30 19.57 17.20
CA ASN A 506 22.17 20.87 17.84
C ASN A 506 22.09 21.96 16.76
N ALA A 507 21.29 22.98 17.00
CA ALA A 507 21.19 24.13 16.12
C ALA A 507 20.94 25.42 16.89
N GLU A 508 21.11 26.53 16.19
CA GLU A 508 20.80 27.84 16.72
C GLU A 508 20.31 28.77 15.60
N PHE A 509 19.44 29.71 15.96
CA PHE A 509 18.99 30.79 15.09
C PHE A 509 18.77 32.07 15.90
N LEU A 510 18.51 33.18 15.20
CA LEU A 510 18.19 34.47 15.80
C LEU A 510 16.70 34.79 15.55
N ILE A 511 15.96 35.11 16.60
CA ILE A 511 14.55 35.53 16.51
C ILE A 511 14.38 36.97 17.00
N GLU A 512 13.65 37.78 16.25
CA GLU A 512 13.36 39.16 16.62
C GLU A 512 12.14 39.25 17.55
N GLY A 513 11.97 40.36 18.26
CA GLY A 513 10.87 40.53 19.21
C GLY A 513 9.52 40.72 18.52
N ASN A 514 8.48 40.11 19.09
CA ASN A 514 7.13 40.02 18.51
C ASN A 514 7.07 39.23 17.19
N GLN A 515 8.04 38.33 16.97
CA GLN A 515 8.05 37.44 15.82
C GLN A 515 7.41 36.10 16.17
N THR A 516 6.59 35.56 15.26
CA THR A 516 6.24 34.15 15.25
C THR A 516 7.18 33.43 14.28
N PHE A 517 7.88 32.40 14.75
CA PHE A 517 8.84 31.65 13.96
C PHE A 517 8.37 30.18 13.87
N PRO A 518 7.98 29.70 12.68
CA PRO A 518 7.76 28.28 12.48
C PRO A 518 9.10 27.54 12.43
N LEU A 519 9.20 26.41 13.11
CA LEU A 519 10.40 25.58 13.17
C LEU A 519 10.02 24.13 12.86
N PHE A 520 10.40 23.65 11.69
CA PHE A 520 10.18 22.25 11.29
C PHE A 520 11.42 21.42 11.58
N LEU A 521 11.26 20.34 12.35
CA LEU A 521 12.37 19.46 12.75
C LEU A 521 12.33 18.17 11.95
N TYR A 522 13.43 17.82 11.27
CA TYR A 522 13.53 16.58 10.52
C TYR A 522 14.99 16.10 10.44
N PHE A 523 15.19 14.85 10.01
CA PHE A 523 16.51 14.29 9.80
C PHE A 523 16.65 13.81 8.35
N VAL A 524 17.82 14.05 7.77
CA VAL A 524 18.16 13.58 6.42
C VAL A 524 19.38 12.68 6.47
N PRO A 525 19.48 11.67 5.59
CA PRO A 525 20.70 10.87 5.49
C PRO A 525 21.87 11.78 5.05
N ASP A 526 23.05 11.54 5.63
CA ASP A 526 24.27 12.23 5.23
C ASP A 526 24.52 11.98 3.73
N PRO A 527 24.63 13.04 2.91
CA PRO A 527 24.82 12.91 1.47
C PRO A 527 26.10 12.16 1.06
N ASN A 528 27.04 11.96 1.99
CA ASN A 528 28.27 11.19 1.76
C ASN A 528 28.11 9.69 2.05
N ASP A 529 26.88 9.20 2.24
CA ASP A 529 26.56 7.79 2.50
C ASP A 529 27.33 7.19 3.69
N SER A 530 27.57 8.01 4.72
CA SER A 530 28.25 7.55 5.93
C SER A 530 27.37 6.67 6.83
N GLY A 531 26.12 6.42 6.42
CA GLY A 531 25.06 5.83 7.23
C GLY A 531 24.57 6.72 8.39
N LYS A 532 25.10 7.94 8.52
CA LYS A 532 24.70 8.91 9.54
C LYS A 532 23.51 9.73 9.07
N TRP A 533 22.79 10.28 10.05
CA TRP A 533 21.65 11.16 9.83
C TRP A 533 21.98 12.53 10.41
N GLU A 534 21.72 13.57 9.63
CA GLU A 534 21.92 14.96 10.04
C GLU A 534 20.57 15.58 10.38
N MET A 535 20.50 16.22 11.56
CA MET A 535 19.37 17.06 11.90
C MET A 535 19.37 18.28 10.98
N LYS A 536 18.21 18.58 10.40
CA LYS A 536 17.92 19.79 9.65
C LYS A 536 16.73 20.49 10.28
N TYR A 537 16.66 21.79 10.04
CA TYR A 537 15.51 22.59 10.44
C TYR A 537 15.22 23.64 9.37
N GLN A 538 13.96 24.05 9.30
CA GLN A 538 13.49 25.12 8.42
C GLN A 538 12.64 26.12 9.19
#